data_AF-A0A2V5V756-F1
#
_entry.id   AF-A0A2V5V756-F1
#
_cell.length_a   1.000
_cell.length_b   1.000
_cell.length_c   1.000
_cell.angle_alpha   90.00
_cell.angle_beta   90.00
_cell.angle_gamma   90.00
#
_symmetry.space_group_name_H-M   'P 1'
#
loop_
_entity.id
_entity.type
_entity.pdbx_description
1 polymer ?
#
loop_
_entity_poly.entity_id
_entity_poly.type
_entity_poly.pdbx_seq_one_letter_code
_entity_poly.pdbx_strand_id
1 'polypeptide(L)'
;EGRGDSPYRLQTSESAGLHNTTEGQASKNEETDLEESLFAFSKAPDEQIGRVRKGGSTGAKVRLEQPQNGSKGRVVISFGEKEASFDVAENLGQDQVIGRTPFTLKIDSYWPDFRIADGKPSSLSDQPNNPAVLVTIRGKGVPATETKPNPHGTEIPATGGPPTMPPPGQEAPDHLTLFVADDGAISYELVSRKNGKSSGNIEINKPLPTGWADWQLSVDKMMPHAEQWMNFTPVKSDQTAISSTDLPDGVCVRLQQNGRTSEQWVPAGWQVTVPTSPGQTMIAYGWKIIPLPIGLELLNFEVKRNEGSDSPAGFKSTLRIVTADGETANGSCWMNNPFSYPGAWWRTWTGLTYKISQASWNPENLGQSTVQILRDPGWLLKWIGSLLVVIGVFMMFYLQPYRKQTEGEPITPSGPKPTKRQRETSSAIPVPRLRDSALKGTPRC
;
A
#
# COMPACT_ATOMS: atom_id res chain seq x y z
N GLU A 1 -13.97 30.59 61.59
CA GLU A 1 -14.95 29.70 62.24
C GLU A 1 -16.15 29.59 61.30
N GLY A 2 -16.69 28.45 60.89
CA GLY A 2 -16.35 27.05 61.09
C GLY A 2 -17.23 26.19 60.15
N ARG A 3 -16.73 24.99 59.85
CA ARG A 3 -17.46 23.78 59.40
C ARG A 3 -18.83 23.67 60.11
N GLY A 4 -19.91 23.26 59.45
CA GLY A 4 -20.11 21.95 58.83
C GLY A 4 -20.59 20.95 59.89
N ASP A 5 -21.84 20.48 59.80
CA ASP A 5 -22.19 19.05 59.91
C ASP A 5 -23.72 18.79 59.88
N SER A 6 -24.04 17.65 59.25
CA SER A 6 -25.32 16.95 59.19
C SER A 6 -25.80 16.47 60.59
N PRO A 7 -27.04 15.96 60.74
CA PRO A 7 -27.15 14.49 60.83
C PRO A 7 -28.46 13.86 60.31
N TYR A 8 -28.31 12.84 59.47
CA TYR A 8 -28.79 11.44 59.61
C TYR A 8 -30.03 11.08 60.47
N ARG A 9 -31.00 10.33 59.88
CA ARG A 9 -31.20 8.84 60.00
C ARG A 9 -32.68 8.40 60.07
N LEU A 10 -33.02 7.37 59.27
CA LEU A 10 -33.66 6.08 59.64
C LEU A 10 -33.81 5.26 58.32
N GLN A 11 -32.97 4.25 58.07
CA GLN A 11 -33.04 2.83 58.47
C GLN A 11 -33.60 1.92 57.36
N THR A 12 -32.85 0.85 57.13
CA THR A 12 -32.95 -0.25 56.17
C THR A 12 -34.04 -1.28 56.49
N SER A 13 -34.65 -1.88 55.47
CA SER A 13 -34.97 -3.32 55.44
C SER A 13 -35.29 -3.81 54.02
N GLU A 14 -35.09 -5.12 53.83
CA GLU A 14 -34.84 -5.86 52.60
C GLU A 14 -36.07 -6.26 51.74
N SER A 15 -35.73 -6.69 50.51
CA SER A 15 -36.24 -7.89 49.80
C SER A 15 -37.46 -7.80 48.87
N ALA A 16 -37.15 -8.17 47.61
CA ALA A 16 -37.91 -8.97 46.63
C ALA A 16 -39.35 -8.56 46.26
N GLY A 17 -39.51 -8.17 45.00
CA GLY A 17 -40.81 -8.06 44.33
C GLY A 17 -40.66 -7.88 42.83
N LEU A 18 -40.55 -9.00 42.12
CA LEU A 18 -40.67 -9.09 40.67
C LEU A 18 -42.01 -8.47 40.23
N HIS A 19 -42.00 -7.38 39.44
CA HIS A 19 -43.16 -7.05 38.61
C HIS A 19 -42.79 -6.18 37.41
N ASN A 20 -43.17 -6.71 36.25
CA ASN A 20 -43.09 -6.16 34.91
C ASN A 20 -43.45 -4.67 34.82
N THR A 21 -42.56 -3.88 34.21
CA THR A 21 -42.95 -2.68 33.48
C THR A 21 -42.58 -2.87 32.02
N THR A 22 -43.63 -3.18 31.28
CA THR A 22 -43.81 -3.27 29.84
C THR A 22 -42.91 -2.33 29.05
N GLU A 23 -42.14 -2.92 28.14
CA GLU A 23 -41.54 -2.24 27.00
C GLU A 23 -42.63 -1.48 26.23
N GLY A 24 -42.54 -0.15 26.24
CA GLY A 24 -43.26 0.68 25.27
C GLY A 24 -42.60 0.52 23.90
N GLN A 25 -43.11 -0.41 23.09
CA GLN A 25 -42.86 -0.45 21.65
C GLN A 25 -43.30 0.88 21.03
N ALA A 26 -42.35 1.74 20.68
CA ALA A 26 -42.59 2.89 19.83
C ALA A 26 -42.68 2.45 18.35
N SER A 27 -43.87 2.64 17.79
CA SER A 27 -44.26 2.81 16.38
C SER A 27 -43.22 2.48 15.29
N LYS A 28 -43.38 1.34 14.61
CA LYS A 28 -42.60 0.98 13.40
C LYS A 28 -43.37 1.11 12.07
N ASN A 29 -44.53 1.75 12.07
CA ASN A 29 -45.46 1.82 10.92
C ASN A 29 -45.96 3.26 10.64
N GLU A 30 -45.10 4.26 10.72
CA GLU A 30 -45.48 5.61 10.25
C GLU A 30 -45.14 5.78 8.77
N GLU A 31 -46.12 6.26 7.99
CA GLU A 31 -45.89 6.68 6.61
C GLU A 31 -45.01 7.94 6.61
N THR A 32 -43.92 7.90 5.85
CA THR A 32 -43.01 9.04 5.68
C THR A 32 -42.78 9.31 4.20
N ASP A 33 -42.20 10.46 3.89
CA ASP A 33 -41.75 10.76 2.53
C ASP A 33 -40.51 9.93 2.20
N LEU A 34 -40.61 9.09 1.17
CA LEU A 34 -39.53 8.27 0.66
C LEU A 34 -39.01 8.83 -0.66
N GLU A 35 -37.69 8.85 -0.80
CA GLU A 35 -37.01 9.12 -2.05
C GLU A 35 -35.78 8.22 -2.19
N GLU A 36 -35.71 7.49 -3.29
CA GLU A 36 -34.64 6.54 -3.59
C GLU A 36 -34.23 6.65 -5.06
N SER A 37 -32.92 6.68 -5.32
CA SER A 37 -32.38 6.61 -6.69
C SER A 37 -31.77 5.24 -6.94
N LEU A 38 -32.05 4.67 -8.10
CA LEU A 38 -31.70 3.29 -8.49
C LEU A 38 -31.04 3.31 -9.86
N PHE A 39 -29.84 2.73 -9.95
CA PHE A 39 -29.22 2.35 -11.22
C PHE A 39 -29.67 0.94 -11.61
N ALA A 40 -30.07 0.78 -12.88
CA ALA A 40 -30.37 -0.51 -13.47
C ALA A 40 -29.60 -0.68 -14.79
N PHE A 41 -29.06 -1.88 -15.00
CA PHE A 41 -28.19 -2.23 -16.12
C PHE A 41 -28.83 -3.33 -16.95
N SER A 42 -28.86 -3.21 -18.28
CA SER A 42 -29.48 -4.26 -19.10
C SER A 42 -28.63 -5.52 -19.20
N LYS A 43 -27.31 -5.41 -18.99
CA LYS A 43 -26.37 -6.55 -18.98
C LYS A 43 -26.29 -7.28 -17.63
N ALA A 44 -26.81 -6.65 -16.57
CA ALA A 44 -26.87 -7.21 -15.21
C ALA A 44 -28.24 -6.88 -14.60
N PRO A 45 -29.34 -7.46 -15.13
CA PRO A 45 -30.71 -7.06 -14.77
C PRO A 45 -31.08 -7.35 -13.31
N ASP A 46 -30.31 -8.19 -12.63
CA ASP A 46 -30.49 -8.54 -11.21
C ASP A 46 -29.59 -7.71 -10.27
N GLU A 47 -28.65 -6.91 -10.80
CA GLU A 47 -27.65 -6.13 -10.04
C GLU A 47 -27.97 -4.64 -10.04
N GLN A 48 -29.14 -4.26 -9.51
CA GLN A 48 -29.46 -2.85 -9.31
C GLN A 48 -28.61 -2.23 -8.19
N ILE A 49 -28.28 -0.94 -8.31
CA ILE A 49 -27.57 -0.19 -7.27
C ILE A 49 -28.46 0.93 -6.78
N GLY A 50 -28.91 0.85 -5.53
CA GLY A 50 -29.79 1.83 -4.90
C GLY A 50 -29.07 2.78 -3.95
N ARG A 51 -29.57 4.02 -3.86
CA ARG A 51 -29.19 4.99 -2.83
C ARG A 51 -30.45 5.67 -2.29
N VAL A 52 -30.70 5.49 -1.00
CA VAL A 52 -31.76 6.21 -0.28
C VAL A 52 -31.36 7.68 -0.16
N ARG A 53 -32.25 8.58 -0.60
CA ARG A 53 -32.10 10.04 -0.46
C ARG A 53 -32.92 10.59 0.70
N LYS A 54 -34.08 10.01 0.99
CA LYS A 54 -34.97 10.47 2.08
C LYS A 54 -35.79 9.31 2.64
N GLY A 55 -35.97 9.29 3.97
CA GLY A 55 -36.87 8.40 4.69
C GLY A 55 -36.37 6.96 4.83
N GLY A 56 -36.19 6.25 3.72
CA GLY A 56 -35.79 4.85 3.68
C GLY A 56 -35.97 4.24 2.28
N SER A 57 -35.63 2.96 2.12
CA SER A 57 -35.83 2.26 0.84
C SER A 57 -37.31 2.10 0.51
N THR A 58 -37.65 2.27 -0.76
CA THR A 58 -38.99 2.04 -1.31
C THR A 58 -39.29 0.54 -1.48
N GLY A 59 -38.25 -0.31 -1.45
CA GLY A 59 -38.36 -1.74 -1.72
C GLY A 59 -38.60 -2.07 -3.20
N ALA A 60 -38.49 -1.08 -4.10
CA ALA A 60 -38.64 -1.26 -5.52
C ALA A 60 -37.47 -2.07 -6.10
N LYS A 61 -37.79 -3.02 -6.99
CA LYS A 61 -36.79 -3.60 -7.89
C LYS A 61 -36.95 -3.03 -9.29
N VAL A 62 -35.84 -2.62 -9.90
CA VAL A 62 -35.81 -1.96 -11.20
C VAL A 62 -34.90 -2.75 -12.11
N ARG A 63 -35.44 -3.20 -13.24
CA ARG A 63 -34.67 -3.84 -14.31
C ARG A 63 -34.80 -3.04 -15.60
N LEU A 64 -33.72 -2.99 -16.37
CA LEU A 64 -33.71 -2.40 -17.71
C LEU A 64 -33.72 -3.53 -18.74
N GLU A 65 -34.77 -3.61 -19.54
CA GLU A 65 -34.83 -4.57 -20.65
C GLU A 65 -33.86 -4.15 -21.76
N GLN A 66 -33.23 -5.14 -22.38
CA GLN A 66 -32.26 -4.88 -23.43
C GLN A 66 -32.92 -4.16 -24.62
N PRO A 67 -32.36 -3.04 -25.09
CA PRO A 67 -32.90 -2.34 -26.26
C PRO A 67 -32.92 -3.24 -27.49
N GLN A 68 -34.02 -3.18 -28.25
CA GLN A 68 -34.22 -3.94 -29.49
C GLN A 68 -34.59 -2.99 -30.62
N ASN A 69 -34.14 -3.29 -31.85
CA ASN A 69 -34.51 -2.56 -33.07
C ASN A 69 -34.32 -1.02 -32.99
N GLY A 70 -33.28 -0.56 -32.30
CA GLY A 70 -32.97 0.87 -32.17
C GLY A 70 -33.78 1.62 -31.10
N SER A 71 -34.57 0.92 -30.27
CA SER A 71 -35.22 1.53 -29.10
C SER A 71 -34.20 1.87 -27.99
N LYS A 72 -34.65 2.50 -26.90
CA LYS A 72 -33.86 2.71 -25.68
C LYS A 72 -34.16 1.67 -24.58
N GLY A 73 -34.92 0.62 -24.92
CA GLY A 73 -35.39 -0.39 -23.98
C GLY A 73 -36.56 0.09 -23.11
N ARG A 74 -36.94 -0.75 -22.14
CA ARG A 74 -38.04 -0.49 -21.20
C ARG A 74 -37.55 -0.66 -19.77
N VAL A 75 -37.98 0.24 -18.89
CA VAL A 75 -37.76 0.10 -17.44
C VAL A 75 -38.93 -0.66 -16.86
N VAL A 76 -38.65 -1.81 -16.26
CA VAL A 76 -39.65 -2.60 -15.53
C VAL A 76 -39.39 -2.45 -14.04
N ILE A 77 -40.42 -2.05 -13.30
CA ILE A 77 -40.38 -1.88 -11.85
C ILE A 77 -41.31 -2.86 -11.19
N SER A 78 -40.79 -3.54 -10.18
CA SER A 78 -41.58 -4.44 -9.34
C SER A 78 -41.60 -4.00 -7.87
N PHE A 79 -42.80 -4.05 -7.29
CA PHE A 79 -43.06 -3.94 -5.85
C PHE A 79 -43.74 -5.24 -5.41
N GLY A 80 -42.94 -6.22 -4.97
CA GLY A 80 -43.44 -7.57 -4.74
C GLY A 80 -43.95 -8.21 -6.05
N GLU A 81 -45.23 -8.58 -6.09
CA GLU A 81 -45.88 -9.20 -7.27
C GLU A 81 -46.44 -8.19 -8.28
N LYS A 82 -46.43 -6.89 -7.95
CA LYS A 82 -46.93 -5.85 -8.85
C LYS A 82 -45.80 -5.36 -9.75
N GLU A 83 -45.99 -5.42 -11.07
CA GLU A 83 -45.04 -4.89 -12.05
C GLU A 83 -45.67 -3.75 -12.87
N ALA A 84 -44.84 -2.75 -13.22
CA ALA A 84 -45.15 -1.70 -14.18
C ALA A 84 -43.97 -1.53 -15.15
N SER A 85 -44.27 -1.20 -16.41
CA SER A 85 -43.26 -1.08 -17.48
C SER A 85 -43.40 0.25 -18.20
N PHE A 86 -42.29 0.98 -18.33
CA PHE A 86 -42.21 2.30 -18.96
C PHE A 86 -41.21 2.27 -20.11
N ASP A 87 -41.59 2.79 -21.28
CA ASP A 87 -40.64 2.98 -22.38
C ASP A 87 -39.64 4.10 -22.00
N VAL A 88 -38.34 3.83 -22.17
CA VAL A 88 -37.29 4.77 -21.76
C VAL A 88 -37.34 6.05 -22.59
N ALA A 89 -37.58 5.95 -23.90
CA ALA A 89 -37.54 7.12 -24.79
C ALA A 89 -38.74 8.05 -24.56
N GLU A 90 -39.91 7.49 -24.33
CA GLU A 90 -41.15 8.26 -24.12
C GLU A 90 -41.20 8.95 -22.76
N ASN A 91 -40.59 8.35 -21.73
CA ASN A 91 -40.72 8.78 -20.33
C ASN A 91 -39.46 9.43 -19.74
N LEU A 92 -38.41 9.62 -20.54
CA LEU A 92 -37.16 10.23 -20.07
C LEU A 92 -37.39 11.66 -19.55
N GLY A 93 -36.99 11.90 -18.30
CA GLY A 93 -37.11 13.19 -17.63
C GLY A 93 -38.53 13.53 -17.13
N GLN A 94 -39.51 12.66 -17.35
CA GLN A 94 -40.91 12.87 -16.94
C GLN A 94 -41.25 12.09 -15.67
N ASP A 95 -42.11 12.66 -14.83
CA ASP A 95 -42.67 11.98 -13.67
C ASP A 95 -43.88 11.13 -14.12
N GLN A 96 -43.84 9.83 -13.81
CA GLN A 96 -44.86 8.86 -14.17
C GLN A 96 -45.42 8.20 -12.91
N VAL A 97 -46.74 8.08 -12.81
CA VAL A 97 -47.38 7.39 -11.69
C VAL A 97 -47.18 5.89 -11.86
N ILE A 98 -46.69 5.22 -10.82
CA ILE A 98 -46.61 3.76 -10.81
C ILE A 98 -47.98 3.22 -10.41
N GLY A 99 -48.69 2.62 -11.36
CA GLY A 99 -50.08 2.20 -11.20
C GLY A 99 -50.34 1.38 -9.94
N ARG A 100 -51.38 1.77 -9.17
CA ARG A 100 -51.81 1.11 -7.92
C ARG A 100 -50.77 1.13 -6.79
N THR A 101 -49.90 2.15 -6.79
CA THR A 101 -48.95 2.47 -5.71
C THR A 101 -48.99 3.98 -5.42
N PRO A 102 -48.55 4.43 -4.22
CA PRO A 102 -48.42 5.86 -3.91
C PRO A 102 -47.14 6.50 -4.48
N PHE A 103 -46.39 5.77 -5.32
CA PHE A 103 -45.09 6.20 -5.81
C PHE A 103 -45.15 6.74 -7.24
N THR A 104 -44.33 7.75 -7.50
CA THR A 104 -44.01 8.27 -8.82
C THR A 104 -42.58 7.89 -9.19
N LEU A 105 -42.39 7.54 -10.46
CA LEU A 105 -41.10 7.25 -11.08
C LEU A 105 -40.66 8.42 -11.96
N LYS A 106 -39.38 8.75 -11.91
CA LYS A 106 -38.71 9.54 -12.92
C LYS A 106 -37.52 8.79 -13.50
N ILE A 107 -37.43 8.65 -14.82
CA ILE A 107 -36.19 8.21 -15.48
C ILE A 107 -35.31 9.45 -15.63
N ASP A 108 -34.33 9.61 -14.76
CA ASP A 108 -33.48 10.81 -14.74
C ASP A 108 -32.48 10.83 -15.88
N SER A 109 -31.94 9.66 -16.25
CA SER A 109 -30.89 9.57 -17.27
C SER A 109 -30.85 8.19 -17.90
N TYR A 110 -30.39 8.16 -19.16
CA TYR A 110 -30.14 6.95 -19.93
C TYR A 110 -28.77 7.05 -20.60
N TRP A 111 -27.98 5.99 -20.49
CA TRP A 111 -26.68 5.86 -21.13
C TRP A 111 -26.69 4.59 -22.00
N PRO A 112 -26.66 4.70 -23.34
CA PRO A 112 -26.64 3.52 -24.22
C PRO A 112 -25.36 2.68 -24.08
N ASP A 113 -24.23 3.32 -23.78
CA ASP A 113 -22.93 2.66 -23.59
C ASP A 113 -22.28 3.13 -22.29
N PHE A 114 -22.88 2.74 -21.16
CA PHE A 114 -22.54 3.23 -19.82
C PHE A 114 -21.08 2.97 -19.46
N ARG A 115 -20.42 4.02 -18.99
CA ARG A 115 -19.11 3.99 -18.34
C ARG A 115 -19.03 5.09 -17.27
N ILE A 116 -18.12 4.93 -16.33
CA ILE A 116 -17.74 6.01 -15.42
C ILE A 116 -16.48 6.69 -15.96
N ALA A 117 -16.58 7.98 -16.27
CA ALA A 117 -15.46 8.83 -16.66
C ALA A 117 -15.34 9.98 -15.64
N ASP A 118 -14.14 10.18 -15.07
CA ASP A 118 -13.87 11.22 -14.07
C ASP A 118 -14.86 11.22 -12.89
N GLY A 119 -15.20 10.02 -12.42
CA GLY A 119 -16.15 9.83 -11.30
C GLY A 119 -17.61 10.11 -11.66
N LYS A 120 -17.94 10.35 -12.93
CA LYS A 120 -19.31 10.64 -13.39
C LYS A 120 -19.80 9.63 -14.44
N PRO A 121 -21.08 9.25 -14.43
CA PRO A 121 -21.71 8.50 -15.51
C PRO A 121 -21.60 9.22 -16.87
N SER A 122 -21.18 8.49 -17.90
CA SER A 122 -21.17 8.98 -19.28
C SER A 122 -21.42 7.83 -20.26
N SER A 123 -21.60 8.16 -21.54
CA SER A 123 -21.65 7.17 -22.62
C SER A 123 -20.38 7.18 -23.45
N LEU A 124 -19.89 5.98 -23.81
CA LEU A 124 -18.77 5.82 -24.74
C LEU A 124 -19.19 6.05 -26.20
N SER A 125 -20.40 5.59 -26.55
CA SER A 125 -20.99 5.70 -27.87
C SER A 125 -22.52 5.79 -27.77
N ASP A 126 -23.19 6.10 -28.87
CA ASP A 126 -24.66 6.09 -28.96
C ASP A 126 -25.24 4.68 -29.19
N GLN A 127 -24.38 3.67 -29.39
CA GLN A 127 -24.81 2.30 -29.59
C GLN A 127 -25.15 1.65 -28.24
N PRO A 128 -26.23 0.87 -28.13
CA PRO A 128 -26.68 0.26 -26.87
C PRO A 128 -25.81 -0.94 -26.45
N ASN A 129 -24.49 -0.75 -26.33
CA ASN A 129 -23.54 -1.81 -26.00
C ASN A 129 -23.51 -2.13 -24.50
N ASN A 130 -23.70 -1.13 -23.64
CA ASN A 130 -23.82 -1.30 -22.19
C ASN A 130 -24.92 -0.39 -21.62
N PRO A 131 -26.20 -0.62 -21.95
CA PRO A 131 -27.28 0.28 -21.55
C PRO A 131 -27.47 0.32 -20.02
N ALA A 132 -27.61 1.53 -19.49
CA ALA A 132 -27.97 1.77 -18.10
C ALA A 132 -28.96 2.94 -17.97
N VAL A 133 -29.79 2.89 -16.93
CA VAL A 133 -30.69 3.98 -16.54
C VAL A 133 -30.47 4.37 -15.09
N LEU A 134 -30.67 5.66 -14.80
CA LEU A 134 -30.87 6.16 -13.45
C LEU A 134 -32.35 6.50 -13.28
N VAL A 135 -32.96 5.92 -12.26
CA VAL A 135 -34.38 6.10 -11.94
C VAL A 135 -34.49 6.64 -10.53
N THR A 136 -35.34 7.64 -10.31
CA THR A 136 -35.71 8.12 -8.98
C THR A 136 -37.17 7.79 -8.69
N ILE A 137 -37.43 7.20 -7.53
CA ILE A 137 -38.76 6.85 -7.04
C ILE A 137 -39.06 7.72 -5.83
N ARG A 138 -40.24 8.36 -5.83
CA ARG A 138 -40.69 9.29 -4.78
C ARG A 138 -42.13 8.99 -4.40
N GLY A 139 -42.47 9.17 -3.13
CA GLY A 139 -43.85 9.05 -2.66
C GLY A 139 -43.93 8.93 -1.15
N LYS A 140 -45.15 8.84 -0.63
CA LYS A 140 -45.38 8.56 0.79
C LYS A 140 -45.61 7.08 1.02
N GLY A 141 -44.94 6.52 2.01
CA GLY A 141 -45.09 5.11 2.35
C GLY A 141 -44.29 4.70 3.58
N VAL A 142 -44.45 3.44 3.96
CA VAL A 142 -43.66 2.83 5.04
C VAL A 142 -42.34 2.31 4.43
N PRO A 143 -41.17 2.67 4.96
CA PRO A 143 -39.88 2.14 4.48
C PRO A 143 -39.87 0.61 4.45
N ALA A 144 -39.41 0.03 3.34
CA ALA A 144 -39.18 -1.41 3.29
C ALA A 144 -38.06 -1.78 4.28
N THR A 145 -38.24 -2.85 5.04
CA THR A 145 -37.18 -3.36 5.92
C THR A 145 -36.04 -3.84 5.03
N GLU A 146 -34.87 -3.21 5.13
CA GLU A 146 -33.71 -3.49 4.30
C GLU A 146 -33.41 -5.00 4.26
N THR A 147 -33.50 -5.61 3.07
CA THR A 147 -32.82 -6.87 2.81
C THR A 147 -31.32 -6.62 2.97
N LYS A 148 -30.65 -7.57 3.66
CA LYS A 148 -29.24 -7.60 4.08
C LYS A 148 -28.31 -6.57 3.41
N PRO A 149 -27.47 -5.85 4.18
CA PRO A 149 -26.51 -4.91 3.63
C PRO A 149 -25.66 -5.59 2.56
N ASN A 150 -25.44 -4.86 1.46
CA ASN A 150 -24.50 -5.25 0.41
C ASN A 150 -23.17 -5.69 1.05
N PRO A 151 -22.49 -6.72 0.53
CA PRO A 151 -21.15 -7.12 0.98
C PRO A 151 -20.08 -6.05 0.71
N HIS A 152 -20.45 -4.91 0.13
CA HIS A 152 -19.63 -3.72 -0.03
C HIS A 152 -20.11 -2.59 0.88
N GLY A 153 -19.80 -2.78 2.17
CA GLY A 153 -19.29 -1.78 3.12
C GLY A 153 -20.04 -0.46 3.28
N THR A 154 -20.55 -0.25 4.50
CA THR A 154 -20.35 1.04 5.20
C THR A 154 -18.93 1.53 4.97
N GLU A 155 -18.78 2.80 4.61
CA GLU A 155 -17.51 3.48 4.39
C GLU A 155 -16.47 3.10 5.47
N ILE A 156 -15.62 2.14 5.13
CA ILE A 156 -14.36 1.93 5.81
C ILE A 156 -13.41 2.85 5.05
N PRO A 157 -12.83 3.91 5.66
CA PRO A 157 -11.69 4.56 5.03
C PRO A 157 -10.67 3.47 4.73
N ALA A 158 -10.21 3.40 3.48
CA ALA A 158 -9.41 2.30 2.93
C ALA A 158 -8.01 2.13 3.56
N THR A 159 -7.78 2.71 4.73
CA THR A 159 -6.61 2.53 5.56
C THR A 159 -7.09 2.37 6.99
N GLY A 160 -7.04 1.14 7.51
CA GLY A 160 -7.06 0.86 8.96
C GLY A 160 -5.81 1.39 9.67
N GLY A 161 -5.38 2.59 9.31
CA GLY A 161 -4.27 3.33 9.89
C GLY A 161 -4.80 4.49 10.74
N PRO A 162 -3.91 5.15 11.51
CA PRO A 162 -4.27 6.33 12.29
C PRO A 162 -4.95 7.39 11.41
N PRO A 163 -5.83 8.22 11.99
CA PRO A 163 -6.56 9.25 11.24
C PRO A 163 -5.61 10.06 10.35
N THR A 164 -5.99 10.18 9.08
CA THR A 164 -5.27 10.96 8.07
C THR A 164 -4.97 12.35 8.60
N MET A 165 -3.69 12.73 8.65
CA MET A 165 -3.30 14.11 8.95
C MET A 165 -3.98 15.06 7.96
N PRO A 166 -4.52 16.21 8.40
CA PRO A 166 -5.15 17.17 7.50
C PRO A 166 -4.14 17.67 6.46
N PRO A 167 -4.60 18.05 5.25
CA PRO A 167 -3.75 18.63 4.21
C PRO A 167 -2.98 19.85 4.74
N PRO A 168 -1.76 20.14 4.21
CA PRO A 168 -0.99 21.32 4.60
C PRO A 168 -1.83 22.59 4.48
N GLY A 169 -2.03 23.32 5.58
CA GLY A 169 -2.78 24.57 5.63
C GLY A 169 -4.20 24.50 6.19
N GLN A 170 -4.73 23.31 6.52
CA GLN A 170 -5.92 23.18 7.37
C GLN A 170 -5.50 22.98 8.83
N GLU A 171 -5.99 23.83 9.73
CA GLU A 171 -5.77 23.66 11.17
C GLU A 171 -6.37 22.34 11.65
N ALA A 172 -5.56 21.53 12.33
CA ALA A 172 -6.07 20.31 12.96
C ALA A 172 -7.12 20.67 14.02
N PRO A 173 -8.21 19.89 14.14
CA PRO A 173 -9.28 20.17 15.10
C PRO A 173 -8.83 20.09 16.56
N ASP A 174 -7.73 19.39 16.81
CA ASP A 174 -7.00 19.34 18.08
C ASP A 174 -5.56 19.81 17.80
N HIS A 175 -5.14 20.96 18.34
CA HIS A 175 -3.78 21.47 18.17
C HIS A 175 -3.29 22.29 19.37
N LEU A 176 -1.98 22.33 19.54
CA LEU A 176 -1.28 23.07 20.60
C LEU A 176 -0.15 23.87 19.95
N THR A 177 -0.17 25.17 20.18
CA THR A 177 0.87 26.10 19.75
C THR A 177 1.63 26.56 20.97
N LEU A 178 2.96 26.48 20.93
CA LEU A 178 3.86 26.99 21.97
C LEU A 178 4.52 28.27 21.47
N PHE A 179 4.58 29.27 22.32
CA PHE A 179 5.27 30.53 22.08
C PHE A 179 6.43 30.64 23.06
N VAL A 180 7.58 31.07 22.58
CA VAL A 180 8.78 31.28 23.40
C VAL A 180 9.15 32.76 23.29
N ALA A 181 9.13 33.48 24.41
CA ALA A 181 9.56 34.87 24.48
C ALA A 181 11.08 34.99 24.58
N ASP A 182 11.62 36.20 24.35
CA ASP A 182 13.06 36.48 24.39
C ASP A 182 13.69 36.24 25.77
N ASP A 183 12.89 36.32 26.84
CA ASP A 183 13.29 36.01 28.22
C ASP A 183 13.23 34.50 28.54
N GLY A 184 12.82 33.68 27.57
CA GLY A 184 12.67 32.23 27.71
C GLY A 184 11.35 31.79 28.32
N ALA A 185 10.42 32.70 28.61
CA ALA A 185 9.08 32.33 29.07
C ALA A 185 8.32 31.60 27.97
N ILE A 186 7.64 30.51 28.34
CA ILE A 186 6.85 29.68 27.41
C ILE A 186 5.37 29.93 27.69
N SER A 187 4.62 30.30 26.67
CA SER A 187 3.15 30.36 26.70
C SER A 187 2.54 29.44 25.66
N TYR A 188 1.24 29.17 25.77
CA TYR A 188 0.55 28.26 24.89
C TYR A 188 -0.82 28.74 24.47
N GLU A 189 -1.26 28.25 23.30
CA GLU A 189 -2.66 28.20 22.88
C GLU A 189 -3.02 26.75 22.54
N LEU A 190 -4.05 26.23 23.18
CA LEU A 190 -4.51 24.85 23.07
C LEU A 190 -5.96 24.84 22.58
N VAL A 191 -6.22 24.08 21.54
CA VAL A 191 -7.56 23.76 21.05
C VAL A 191 -7.83 22.27 21.26
N SER A 192 -8.90 21.97 21.98
CA SER A 192 -9.39 20.62 22.25
C SER A 192 -10.86 20.52 21.92
N ARG A 193 -11.26 19.47 21.20
CA ARG A 193 -12.68 19.14 20.97
C ARG A 193 -13.44 18.88 22.28
N LYS A 194 -12.76 18.36 23.30
CA LYS A 194 -13.37 18.00 24.60
C LYS A 194 -13.41 19.20 25.55
N ASN A 195 -12.30 19.93 25.65
CA ASN A 195 -12.12 20.97 26.68
C ASN A 195 -12.25 22.40 26.11
N GLY A 196 -12.46 22.57 24.80
CA GLY A 196 -12.51 23.87 24.15
C GLY A 196 -11.14 24.50 23.96
N LYS A 197 -11.10 25.84 23.87
CA LYS A 197 -9.86 26.62 23.73
C LYS A 197 -9.34 27.04 25.10
N SER A 198 -8.03 26.97 25.29
CA SER A 198 -7.35 27.50 26.48
C SER A 198 -6.00 28.10 26.12
N SER A 199 -5.54 29.06 26.92
CA SER A 199 -4.23 29.68 26.76
C SER A 199 -3.65 30.06 28.12
N GLY A 200 -2.33 30.20 28.20
CA GLY A 200 -1.66 30.56 29.44
C GLY A 200 -0.15 30.35 29.37
N ASN A 201 0.50 30.48 30.52
CA ASN A 201 1.93 30.22 30.66
C ASN A 201 2.16 28.74 31.01
N ILE A 202 3.23 28.17 30.45
CA ILE A 202 3.71 26.84 30.82
C ILE A 202 4.77 26.98 31.90
N GLU A 203 4.52 26.32 33.03
CA GLU A 203 5.53 26.11 34.06
C GLU A 203 6.33 24.84 33.74
N ILE A 204 7.66 24.92 33.85
CA ILE A 204 8.55 23.77 33.65
C ILE A 204 8.20 22.67 34.66
N ASN A 205 8.17 21.42 34.20
CA ASN A 205 7.80 20.20 34.92
C ASN A 205 6.35 20.14 35.45
N LYS A 206 5.50 21.09 35.07
CA LYS A 206 4.07 21.04 35.41
C LYS A 206 3.26 20.49 34.24
N PRO A 207 2.45 19.43 34.44
CA PRO A 207 1.64 18.88 33.37
C PRO A 207 0.49 19.82 32.99
N LEU A 208 0.37 20.09 31.69
CA LEU A 208 -0.76 20.76 31.06
C LEU A 208 -1.72 19.68 30.50
N PRO A 209 -2.97 19.58 31.02
CA PRO A 209 -3.96 18.66 30.46
C PRO A 209 -4.40 19.13 29.07
N THR A 210 -4.20 18.29 28.04
CA THR A 210 -4.49 18.67 26.65
C THR A 210 -5.96 18.48 26.29
N GLY A 211 -6.69 17.64 27.03
CA GLY A 211 -8.05 17.23 26.67
C GLY A 211 -8.10 16.31 25.45
N TRP A 212 -6.95 15.82 24.97
CA TRP A 212 -6.84 14.81 23.91
C TRP A 212 -6.67 13.45 24.57
N ALA A 213 -7.78 12.74 24.75
CA ALA A 213 -7.84 11.53 25.57
C ALA A 213 -7.28 11.77 26.98
N ASP A 214 -6.24 11.03 27.37
CA ASP A 214 -5.53 11.08 28.66
C ASP A 214 -4.16 11.78 28.57
N TRP A 215 -3.83 12.39 27.43
CA TRP A 215 -2.52 12.99 27.21
C TRP A 215 -2.33 14.29 27.98
N GLN A 216 -1.08 14.53 28.39
CA GLN A 216 -0.65 15.74 29.07
C GLN A 216 0.69 16.19 28.48
N LEU A 217 0.92 17.50 28.40
CA LEU A 217 2.22 18.06 28.04
C LEU A 217 2.97 18.47 29.30
N SER A 218 4.22 18.02 29.45
CA SER A 218 5.16 18.58 30.41
C SER A 218 6.41 19.07 29.68
N VAL A 219 6.79 20.32 29.89
CA VAL A 219 8.06 20.85 29.41
C VAL A 219 9.11 20.62 30.49
N ASP A 220 10.13 19.83 30.21
CA ASP A 220 11.18 19.45 31.18
C ASP A 220 12.39 20.40 31.17
N LYS A 221 12.79 20.88 29.98
CA LYS A 221 13.97 21.71 29.79
C LYS A 221 13.83 22.63 28.57
N MET A 222 14.41 23.83 28.69
CA MET A 222 14.58 24.78 27.58
C MET A 222 16.06 24.85 27.17
N MET A 223 16.34 24.81 25.85
CA MET A 223 17.70 24.82 25.28
C MET A 223 17.79 25.92 24.20
N PRO A 224 18.16 27.17 24.55
CA PRO A 224 18.01 28.34 23.66
C PRO A 224 19.00 28.35 22.48
N HIS A 225 20.07 27.57 22.58
CA HIS A 225 21.10 27.44 21.54
C HIS A 225 21.32 25.96 21.19
N ALA A 226 20.24 25.17 21.16
CA ALA A 226 20.33 23.78 20.75
C ALA A 226 20.72 23.70 19.27
N GLU A 227 21.82 23.00 18.99
CA GLU A 227 22.17 22.59 17.64
C GLU A 227 21.82 21.12 17.48
N GLN A 228 21.21 20.76 16.35
CA GLN A 228 20.99 19.37 16.01
C GLN A 228 22.34 18.73 15.70
N TRP A 229 22.74 17.75 16.52
CA TRP A 229 23.99 17.02 16.34
C TRP A 229 23.72 15.52 16.31
N MET A 230 24.32 14.83 15.35
CA MET A 230 24.29 13.38 15.23
C MET A 230 25.72 12.85 15.38
N ASN A 231 25.94 11.93 16.33
CA ASN A 231 27.22 11.28 16.50
C ASN A 231 27.07 9.77 16.35
N PHE A 232 28.09 9.14 15.76
CA PHE A 232 28.14 7.70 15.58
C PHE A 232 29.24 7.12 16.45
N THR A 233 28.98 5.95 17.03
CA THR A 233 29.94 5.27 17.91
C THR A 233 30.24 3.90 17.32
N PRO A 234 31.52 3.53 17.12
CA PRO A 234 31.88 2.22 16.61
C PRO A 234 31.49 1.14 17.63
N VAL A 235 30.87 0.07 17.15
CA VAL A 235 30.55 -1.11 17.97
C VAL A 235 31.77 -2.02 18.00
N LYS A 236 32.21 -2.43 19.19
CA LYS A 236 33.34 -3.37 19.33
C LYS A 236 32.86 -4.79 18.96
N SER A 237 33.67 -5.51 18.18
CA SER A 237 33.38 -6.86 17.65
C SER A 237 32.96 -7.91 18.68
N ASP A 238 33.32 -7.71 19.95
CA ASP A 238 33.16 -8.71 21.00
C ASP A 238 31.84 -8.57 21.75
N GLN A 239 31.07 -7.51 21.47
CA GLN A 239 29.76 -7.27 22.05
C GLN A 239 28.71 -7.30 20.96
N THR A 240 27.84 -8.30 21.09
CA THR A 240 26.56 -8.53 20.42
C THR A 240 26.58 -9.44 19.19
N ALA A 241 25.86 -10.56 19.35
CA ALA A 241 25.32 -11.43 18.30
C ALA A 241 24.24 -10.72 17.45
N ILE A 242 24.44 -9.44 17.14
CA ILE A 242 23.77 -8.78 16.03
C ILE A 242 24.67 -9.07 14.85
N SER A 243 24.16 -9.79 13.85
CA SER A 243 24.88 -10.10 12.63
C SER A 243 25.58 -8.85 12.12
N SER A 244 26.92 -8.88 12.09
CA SER A 244 27.78 -7.79 11.64
C SER A 244 27.51 -7.34 10.19
N THR A 245 26.59 -8.00 9.50
CA THR A 245 26.14 -7.70 8.15
C THR A 245 25.25 -6.46 8.03
N ASP A 246 24.65 -5.96 9.12
CA ASP A 246 23.67 -4.86 9.05
C ASP A 246 24.23 -3.50 9.50
N LEU A 247 25.47 -3.43 9.98
CA LEU A 247 26.11 -2.17 10.37
C LEU A 247 26.98 -1.64 9.23
N PRO A 248 26.82 -0.36 8.82
CA PRO A 248 27.68 0.22 7.80
C PRO A 248 29.11 0.41 8.35
N ASP A 249 30.10 0.18 7.50
CA ASP A 249 31.47 0.63 7.77
C ASP A 249 31.50 2.14 8.02
N GLY A 250 32.51 2.64 8.73
CA GLY A 250 32.66 4.06 8.98
C GLY A 250 34.11 4.50 9.07
N VAL A 251 34.35 5.77 8.81
CA VAL A 251 35.67 6.40 8.97
C VAL A 251 35.63 7.43 10.09
N CYS A 252 36.66 7.44 10.93
CA CYS A 252 36.85 8.50 11.92
C CYS A 252 37.57 9.67 11.24
N VAL A 253 36.94 10.82 11.20
CA VAL A 253 37.52 12.03 10.61
C VAL A 253 37.84 13.02 11.71
N ARG A 254 39.11 13.45 11.70
CA ARG A 254 39.61 14.50 12.58
C ARG A 254 39.84 15.77 11.76
N LEU A 255 39.15 16.84 12.14
CA LEU A 255 39.32 18.15 11.54
C LEU A 255 39.94 19.08 12.57
N GLN A 256 40.91 19.87 12.14
CA GLN A 256 41.56 20.87 12.98
C GLN A 256 41.45 22.23 12.29
N GLN A 257 40.79 23.18 12.95
CA GLN A 257 40.59 24.52 12.41
C GLN A 257 40.57 25.55 13.54
N ASN A 258 41.30 26.67 13.39
CA ASN A 258 41.37 27.76 14.37
C ASN A 258 41.71 27.28 15.80
N GLY A 259 42.58 26.27 15.92
CA GLY A 259 42.96 25.66 17.20
C GLY A 259 41.91 24.76 17.84
N ARG A 260 40.72 24.59 17.22
CA ARG A 260 39.71 23.61 17.63
C ARG A 260 39.90 22.31 16.85
N THR A 261 39.82 21.19 17.54
CA THR A 261 39.84 19.86 16.95
C THR A 261 38.46 19.24 17.11
N SER A 262 37.85 18.79 16.02
CA SER A 262 36.63 18.00 16.03
C SER A 262 36.93 16.60 15.50
N GLU A 263 36.43 15.58 16.17
CA GLU A 263 36.58 14.18 15.79
C GLU A 263 35.19 13.54 15.70
N GLN A 264 34.87 12.94 14.55
CA GLN A 264 33.55 12.38 14.30
C GLN A 264 33.63 11.16 13.39
N TRP A 265 32.78 10.18 13.66
CA TRP A 265 32.59 9.02 12.81
C TRP A 265 31.60 9.34 11.68
N VAL A 266 31.96 8.98 10.45
CA VAL A 266 31.15 9.13 9.24
C VAL A 266 30.85 7.74 8.67
N PRO A 267 29.61 7.24 8.79
CA PRO A 267 29.22 5.95 8.23
C PRO A 267 29.16 5.96 6.70
N ALA A 268 29.32 4.79 6.09
CA ALA A 268 29.19 4.60 4.65
C ALA A 268 27.78 4.95 4.18
N GLY A 269 27.67 5.76 3.13
CA GLY A 269 26.40 6.25 2.58
C GLY A 269 25.86 7.51 3.26
N TRP A 270 26.52 8.01 4.31
CA TRP A 270 26.10 9.23 5.00
C TRP A 270 26.94 10.45 4.57
N GLN A 271 26.29 11.60 4.57
CA GLN A 271 26.93 12.91 4.44
C GLN A 271 26.77 13.67 5.76
N VAL A 272 27.89 14.01 6.37
CA VAL A 272 27.97 14.70 7.65
C VAL A 272 28.50 16.12 7.41
N THR A 273 27.81 17.08 8.00
CA THR A 273 28.20 18.49 7.96
C THR A 273 28.96 18.84 9.23
N VAL A 274 30.21 19.27 9.09
CA VAL A 274 31.04 19.76 10.18
C VAL A 274 31.03 21.29 10.16
N PRO A 275 30.63 21.97 11.25
CA PRO A 275 30.57 23.42 11.33
C PRO A 275 32.00 23.99 11.43
N THR A 276 32.62 24.16 10.27
CA THR A 276 33.87 24.88 10.05
C THR A 276 33.57 26.33 9.67
N SER A 277 34.54 27.23 9.89
CA SER A 277 34.44 28.66 9.56
C SER A 277 35.37 28.99 8.38
N PRO A 278 34.98 29.81 7.39
CA PRO A 278 33.75 30.63 7.30
C PRO A 278 32.53 29.88 6.73
N GLY A 279 32.68 28.64 6.26
CA GLY A 279 31.59 27.83 5.72
C GLY A 279 31.73 26.39 6.14
N GLN A 280 30.60 25.69 6.24
CA GLN A 280 30.53 24.32 6.71
C GLN A 280 31.24 23.35 5.75
N THR A 281 31.99 22.40 6.30
CA THR A 281 32.67 21.35 5.54
C THR A 281 31.77 20.12 5.52
N MET A 282 31.38 19.67 4.33
CA MET A 282 30.62 18.43 4.17
C MET A 282 31.56 17.27 3.88
N ILE A 283 31.36 16.17 4.60
CA ILE A 283 32.17 14.97 4.52
C ILE A 283 31.24 13.81 4.22
N ALA A 284 31.52 13.08 3.15
CA ALA A 284 30.79 11.87 2.81
C ALA A 284 31.77 10.71 2.69
N TYR A 285 31.40 9.58 3.28
CA TYR A 285 32.09 8.32 3.08
C TYR A 285 31.14 7.35 2.37
N GLY A 286 31.60 6.69 1.32
CA GLY A 286 30.76 5.77 0.58
C GLY A 286 31.30 5.47 -0.81
N TRP A 287 30.40 4.96 -1.64
CA TRP A 287 30.72 4.53 -3.00
C TRP A 287 31.09 5.72 -3.88
N LYS A 288 32.01 5.48 -4.82
CA LYS A 288 32.34 6.45 -5.87
C LYS A 288 31.08 6.81 -6.63
N ILE A 289 30.64 8.07 -6.52
CA ILE A 289 29.53 8.60 -7.29
C ILE A 289 30.02 8.80 -8.72
N ILE A 290 29.43 8.08 -9.66
CA ILE A 290 29.68 8.25 -11.09
C ILE A 290 28.48 8.97 -11.67
N PRO A 291 28.61 10.25 -12.07
CA PRO A 291 27.49 10.97 -12.66
C PRO A 291 27.09 10.31 -13.97
N LEU A 292 25.78 10.25 -14.22
CA LEU A 292 25.27 9.85 -15.52
C LEU A 292 25.55 10.96 -16.53
N PRO A 293 26.02 10.66 -17.75
CA PRO A 293 26.26 11.66 -18.79
C PRO A 293 24.96 12.14 -19.46
N ILE A 294 23.81 11.91 -18.81
CA ILE A 294 22.48 12.33 -19.23
C ILE A 294 21.73 12.93 -18.03
N GLY A 295 21.09 14.07 -18.24
CA GLY A 295 20.08 14.65 -17.36
C GLY A 295 18.68 14.26 -17.82
N LEU A 296 17.73 14.22 -16.88
CA LEU A 296 16.32 13.93 -17.14
C LEU A 296 15.45 15.05 -16.58
N GLU A 297 14.49 15.49 -17.38
CA GLU A 297 13.45 16.44 -17.02
C GLU A 297 12.09 15.77 -17.26
N LEU A 298 11.20 15.80 -16.25
CA LEU A 298 9.82 15.34 -16.39
C LEU A 298 8.99 16.44 -17.03
N LEU A 299 8.50 16.22 -18.25
CA LEU A 299 7.66 17.18 -18.97
C LEU A 299 6.18 17.01 -18.62
N ASN A 300 5.72 15.76 -18.49
CA ASN A 300 4.33 15.44 -18.17
C ASN A 300 4.23 14.05 -17.52
N PHE A 301 3.25 13.89 -16.63
CA PHE A 301 2.92 12.61 -16.02
C PHE A 301 1.41 12.36 -16.10
N GLU A 302 1.04 11.19 -16.61
CA GLU A 302 -0.35 10.79 -16.83
C GLU A 302 -0.66 9.53 -16.03
N VAL A 303 -1.77 9.55 -15.29
CA VAL A 303 -2.32 8.39 -14.58
C VAL A 303 -3.63 7.99 -15.23
N LYS A 304 -3.66 6.84 -15.90
CA LYS A 304 -4.90 6.22 -16.35
C LYS A 304 -5.54 5.52 -15.16
N ARG A 305 -6.83 5.76 -14.88
CA ARG A 305 -7.59 5.09 -13.80
C ARG A 305 -8.49 3.98 -14.33
N ASN A 306 -8.83 3.03 -13.48
CA ASN A 306 -9.84 2.02 -13.76
C ASN A 306 -11.23 2.66 -13.78
N GLU A 307 -12.11 2.17 -14.65
CA GLU A 307 -13.47 2.68 -14.70
C GLU A 307 -14.20 2.34 -13.39
N GLY A 308 -14.87 3.33 -12.80
CA GLY A 308 -15.61 3.16 -11.55
C GLY A 308 -14.76 3.09 -10.28
N SER A 309 -13.44 3.28 -10.37
CA SER A 309 -12.55 3.31 -9.21
C SER A 309 -11.44 4.35 -9.38
N ASP A 310 -10.94 4.89 -8.27
CA ASP A 310 -9.73 5.72 -8.29
C ASP A 310 -8.42 4.91 -8.41
N SER A 311 -8.54 3.58 -8.47
CA SER A 311 -7.42 2.67 -8.70
C SER A 311 -6.72 2.96 -10.03
N PRO A 312 -5.40 3.15 -10.05
CA PRO A 312 -4.67 3.40 -11.29
C PRO A 312 -4.60 2.13 -12.18
N ALA A 313 -4.91 2.30 -13.46
CA ALA A 313 -4.79 1.32 -14.54
C ALA A 313 -3.44 1.40 -15.28
N GLY A 314 -2.75 2.54 -15.23
CA GLY A 314 -1.45 2.71 -15.86
C GLY A 314 -0.83 4.08 -15.62
N PHE A 315 0.50 4.12 -15.73
CA PHE A 315 1.31 5.32 -15.54
C PHE A 315 2.15 5.57 -16.78
N LYS A 316 2.27 6.83 -17.18
CA LYS A 316 3.09 7.25 -18.31
C LYS A 316 3.83 8.53 -17.96
N SER A 317 5.15 8.49 -18.08
CA SER A 317 6.00 9.68 -17.95
C SER A 317 6.48 10.12 -19.33
N THR A 318 6.37 11.41 -19.60
CA THR A 318 6.99 12.05 -20.76
C THR A 318 8.23 12.79 -20.27
N LEU A 319 9.40 12.42 -20.81
CA LEU A 319 10.70 12.84 -20.34
C LEU A 319 11.46 13.58 -21.45
N ARG A 320 12.26 14.57 -21.05
CA ARG A 320 13.32 15.14 -21.87
C ARG A 320 14.66 14.70 -21.32
N ILE A 321 15.51 14.20 -22.20
CA ILE A 321 16.93 13.95 -21.95
C ILE A 321 17.72 15.18 -22.36
N VAL A 322 18.73 15.51 -21.56
CA VAL A 322 19.72 16.56 -21.85
C VAL A 322 21.12 15.98 -21.66
N THR A 323 21.99 16.05 -22.65
CA THR A 323 23.40 15.62 -22.49
C THR A 323 24.28 16.77 -22.02
N ALA A 324 25.49 16.44 -21.54
CA ALA A 324 26.50 17.46 -21.20
C ALA A 324 26.86 18.35 -22.40
N ASP A 325 26.72 17.83 -23.62
CA ASP A 325 26.98 18.53 -24.88
C ASP A 325 25.79 19.39 -25.36
N GLY A 326 24.68 19.40 -24.59
CA GLY A 326 23.48 20.17 -24.90
C GLY A 326 22.50 19.50 -25.87
N GLU A 327 22.73 18.25 -26.27
CA GLU A 327 21.77 17.50 -27.08
C GLU A 327 20.51 17.21 -26.26
N THR A 328 19.34 17.33 -26.89
CA THR A 328 18.07 17.02 -26.24
C THR A 328 17.27 15.98 -27.01
N ALA A 329 16.56 15.13 -26.27
CA ALA A 329 15.65 14.13 -26.85
C ALA A 329 14.42 13.96 -25.97
N ASN A 330 13.24 14.02 -26.58
CA ASN A 330 11.98 13.77 -25.88
C ASN A 330 11.52 12.34 -26.13
N GLY A 331 10.95 11.71 -25.12
CA GLY A 331 10.32 10.40 -25.25
C GLY A 331 9.41 10.10 -24.07
N SER A 332 8.68 9.00 -24.15
CA SER A 332 7.80 8.56 -23.08
C SER A 332 8.11 7.14 -22.64
N CYS A 333 8.01 6.89 -21.35
CA CYS A 333 8.08 5.56 -20.77
C CYS A 333 6.77 5.23 -20.04
N TRP A 334 6.29 4.00 -20.22
CA TRP A 334 5.08 3.47 -19.59
C TRP A 334 5.18 1.95 -19.40
N MET A 335 4.11 1.31 -18.92
CA MET A 335 4.07 -0.13 -18.65
C MET A 335 4.68 -0.96 -19.78
N ASN A 336 5.77 -1.66 -19.48
CA ASN A 336 6.54 -2.52 -20.40
C ASN A 336 7.10 -1.82 -21.66
N ASN A 337 7.13 -0.49 -21.68
CA ASN A 337 7.58 0.30 -22.82
C ASN A 337 8.62 1.33 -22.34
N PRO A 338 9.91 0.94 -22.32
CA PRO A 338 10.98 1.83 -21.91
C PRO A 338 11.33 2.85 -22.99
N PHE A 339 11.61 4.09 -22.58
CA PHE A 339 12.23 5.07 -23.46
C PHE A 339 13.72 4.73 -23.63
N SER A 340 14.21 4.70 -24.86
CA SER A 340 15.59 4.30 -25.18
C SER A 340 16.37 5.47 -25.77
N TYR A 341 17.54 5.77 -25.18
CA TYR A 341 18.43 6.82 -25.66
C TYR A 341 19.91 6.45 -25.49
N PRO A 342 20.77 6.71 -26.49
CA PRO A 342 20.43 7.14 -27.85
C PRO A 342 19.71 6.04 -28.63
N GLY A 343 18.75 6.41 -29.48
CA GLY A 343 17.87 5.46 -30.18
C GLY A 343 18.50 4.69 -31.35
N ALA A 344 19.81 4.79 -31.56
CA ALA A 344 20.48 4.10 -32.65
C ALA A 344 20.45 2.57 -32.45
N TRP A 345 19.94 1.83 -33.44
CA TRP A 345 19.72 0.39 -33.33
C TRP A 345 20.98 -0.38 -32.87
N TRP A 346 22.15 -0.09 -33.44
CA TRP A 346 23.41 -0.75 -33.09
C TRP A 346 23.83 -0.53 -31.62
N ARG A 347 23.46 0.61 -31.01
CA ARG A 347 23.74 0.90 -29.59
C ARG A 347 22.90 0.03 -28.67
N THR A 348 21.70 -0.34 -29.13
CA THR A 348 20.81 -1.26 -28.39
C THR A 348 21.38 -2.67 -28.37
N TRP A 349 21.89 -3.18 -29.50
CA TRP A 349 22.49 -4.52 -29.58
C TRP A 349 23.84 -4.63 -28.84
N THR A 350 24.58 -3.52 -28.76
CA THR A 350 25.81 -3.42 -27.96
C THR A 350 25.55 -3.05 -26.49
N GLY A 351 24.30 -2.72 -26.14
CA GLY A 351 23.89 -2.36 -24.79
C GLY A 351 24.45 -1.02 -24.28
N LEU A 352 24.88 -0.16 -25.20
CA LEU A 352 25.32 1.22 -24.93
C LEU A 352 24.14 2.21 -24.78
N THR A 353 22.92 1.76 -25.03
CA THR A 353 21.68 2.53 -24.88
C THR A 353 21.23 2.55 -23.41
N TYR A 354 20.83 3.72 -22.93
CA TYR A 354 20.07 3.88 -21.69
C TYR A 354 18.61 3.53 -21.96
N LYS A 355 18.10 2.56 -21.19
CA LYS A 355 16.69 2.22 -21.16
C LYS A 355 16.07 2.81 -19.90
N ILE A 356 15.16 3.74 -20.08
CA ILE A 356 14.43 4.42 -19.01
C ILE A 356 13.04 3.80 -18.90
N SER A 357 12.79 3.10 -17.80
CA SER A 357 11.52 2.46 -17.49
C SER A 357 10.77 3.24 -16.41
N GLN A 358 9.44 3.28 -16.51
CA GLN A 358 8.61 3.80 -15.43
C GLN A 358 8.66 2.84 -14.23
N ALA A 359 8.98 3.35 -13.03
CA ALA A 359 9.16 2.52 -11.84
C ALA A 359 8.14 2.82 -10.73
N SER A 360 7.87 4.11 -10.45
CA SER A 360 6.90 4.52 -9.42
C SER A 360 6.48 5.98 -9.64
N TRP A 361 5.54 6.48 -8.83
CA TRP A 361 5.06 7.86 -8.87
C TRP A 361 4.60 8.32 -7.50
N ASN A 362 4.46 9.63 -7.31
CA ASN A 362 3.96 10.20 -6.07
C ASN A 362 2.44 10.48 -6.18
N PRO A 363 1.57 9.77 -5.40
CA PRO A 363 0.12 9.97 -5.43
C PRO A 363 -0.36 11.37 -5.03
N GLU A 364 0.43 12.06 -4.22
CA GLU A 364 0.11 13.40 -3.71
C GLU A 364 0.65 14.50 -4.63
N ASN A 365 1.59 14.17 -5.52
CA ASN A 365 2.22 15.13 -6.42
C ASN A 365 2.49 14.53 -7.81
N LEU A 366 1.58 14.80 -8.75
CA LEU A 366 1.73 14.41 -10.16
C LEU A 366 2.93 15.07 -10.87
N GLY A 367 3.53 16.10 -10.28
CA GLY A 367 4.77 16.70 -10.76
C GLY A 367 6.02 15.86 -10.46
N GLN A 368 5.88 14.71 -9.81
CA GLN A 368 6.99 13.84 -9.43
C GLN A 368 6.76 12.39 -9.89
N SER A 369 7.75 11.86 -10.60
CA SER A 369 7.76 10.48 -11.10
C SER A 369 9.11 9.83 -10.84
N THR A 370 9.10 8.52 -10.59
CA THR A 370 10.31 7.72 -10.36
C THR A 370 10.54 6.81 -11.57
N VAL A 371 11.73 6.91 -12.14
CA VAL A 371 12.15 6.12 -13.31
C VAL A 371 13.39 5.30 -12.97
N GLN A 372 13.50 4.13 -13.60
CA GLN A 372 14.66 3.27 -13.52
C GLN A 372 15.46 3.35 -14.82
N ILE A 373 16.76 3.54 -14.72
CA ILE A 373 17.67 3.62 -15.87
C ILE A 373 18.53 2.37 -15.89
N LEU A 374 18.52 1.64 -17.01
CA LEU A 374 19.36 0.48 -17.26
C LEU A 374 20.33 0.78 -18.40
N ARG A 375 21.61 0.48 -18.19
CA ARG A 375 22.66 0.45 -19.22
C ARG A 375 23.48 -0.81 -19.02
N ASP A 376 23.65 -1.60 -20.08
CA ASP A 376 24.31 -2.91 -20.00
C ASP A 376 25.27 -3.12 -21.17
N PRO A 377 26.51 -2.60 -21.10
CA PRO A 377 27.48 -2.74 -22.19
C PRO A 377 27.90 -4.20 -22.46
N GLY A 378 27.58 -5.14 -21.55
CA GLY A 378 27.85 -6.57 -21.72
C GLY A 378 26.79 -7.31 -22.52
N TRP A 379 25.76 -6.62 -23.01
CA TRP A 379 24.61 -7.27 -23.63
C TRP A 379 24.97 -8.05 -24.90
N LEU A 380 25.89 -7.54 -25.72
CA LEU A 380 26.36 -8.27 -26.90
C LEU A 380 26.94 -9.66 -26.54
N LEU A 381 27.71 -9.74 -25.45
CA LEU A 381 28.29 -11.00 -24.99
C LEU A 381 27.21 -11.98 -24.54
N LYS A 382 26.12 -11.48 -23.92
CA LYS A 382 24.97 -12.30 -23.55
C LYS A 382 24.28 -12.90 -24.78
N TRP A 383 24.12 -12.12 -25.85
CA TRP A 383 23.58 -12.62 -27.11
C TRP A 383 24.46 -13.69 -27.75
N ILE A 384 25.78 -13.47 -27.79
CA ILE A 384 26.73 -14.47 -28.30
C ILE A 384 26.65 -15.77 -27.49
N GLY A 385 26.64 -15.67 -26.16
CA GLY A 385 26.50 -16.83 -25.28
C GLY A 385 25.19 -17.59 -25.51
N SER A 386 24.07 -16.88 -25.61
CA SER A 386 22.76 -17.47 -25.91
C SER A 386 22.75 -18.17 -27.27
N LEU A 387 23.34 -17.55 -28.29
CA LEU A 387 23.48 -18.14 -29.62
C LEU A 387 24.33 -19.42 -29.59
N LEU A 388 25.45 -19.45 -28.85
CA LEU A 388 26.28 -20.64 -28.69
C LEU A 388 25.52 -21.79 -28.03
N VAL A 389 24.66 -21.51 -27.05
CA VAL A 389 23.80 -22.52 -26.42
C VAL A 389 22.81 -23.09 -27.43
N VAL A 390 22.13 -22.23 -28.22
CA VAL A 390 21.20 -22.67 -29.27
C VAL A 390 21.92 -23.52 -30.31
N ILE A 391 23.11 -23.12 -30.74
CA ILE A 391 23.94 -23.87 -31.68
C ILE A 391 24.35 -25.22 -31.08
N GLY A 392 24.78 -25.26 -29.82
CA GLY A 392 25.17 -26.50 -29.14
C GLY A 392 24.01 -27.50 -29.05
N VAL A 393 22.81 -27.03 -28.70
CA VAL A 393 21.58 -27.84 -28.68
C VAL A 393 21.23 -28.31 -30.09
N PHE A 394 21.27 -27.42 -31.08
CA PHE A 394 21.04 -27.78 -32.47
C PHE A 394 22.02 -28.86 -32.96
N MET A 395 23.31 -28.72 -32.63
CA MET A 395 24.34 -29.72 -32.94
C MET A 395 24.09 -31.06 -32.26
N MET A 396 23.64 -31.05 -31.00
CA MET A 396 23.36 -32.28 -30.28
C MET A 396 22.20 -33.08 -30.90
N PHE A 397 21.13 -32.39 -31.31
CA PHE A 397 19.91 -33.05 -31.79
C PHE A 397 19.88 -33.32 -33.29
N TYR A 398 20.48 -32.45 -34.11
CA TYR A 398 20.39 -32.56 -35.57
C TYR A 398 21.68 -33.07 -36.23
N LEU A 399 22.80 -33.15 -35.49
CA LEU A 399 24.11 -33.44 -36.07
C LEU A 399 24.82 -34.72 -35.55
N GLN A 400 24.19 -35.68 -34.83
CA GLN A 400 24.91 -36.89 -34.39
C GLN A 400 24.20 -38.25 -34.57
N PRO A 401 24.96 -39.34 -34.90
CA PRO A 401 26.36 -39.55 -34.53
C PRO A 401 27.35 -39.72 -35.70
N TYR A 402 28.31 -38.81 -35.82
CA TYR A 402 29.64 -39.09 -36.41
C TYR A 402 30.69 -39.34 -35.30
N ARG A 403 30.31 -40.05 -34.24
CA ARG A 403 31.26 -40.81 -33.42
C ARG A 403 31.13 -42.26 -33.87
N LYS A 404 31.83 -42.62 -34.95
CA LYS A 404 32.13 -44.02 -35.19
C LYS A 404 32.85 -44.51 -33.94
N GLN A 405 32.29 -45.52 -33.30
CA GLN A 405 32.97 -46.33 -32.31
C GLN A 405 34.36 -46.63 -32.87
N THR A 406 35.41 -46.04 -32.29
CA THR A 406 36.71 -46.67 -32.35
C THR A 406 36.50 -48.01 -31.66
N GLU A 407 36.57 -49.09 -32.43
CA GLU A 407 36.53 -50.46 -31.97
C GLU A 407 37.46 -50.59 -30.76
N GLY A 408 36.87 -50.60 -29.57
CA GLY A 408 37.55 -51.12 -28.39
C GLY A 408 37.47 -52.62 -28.51
N GLU A 409 38.59 -53.26 -28.86
CA GLU A 409 38.76 -54.70 -28.69
C GLU A 409 38.23 -55.11 -27.30
N PRO A 410 37.46 -56.21 -27.20
CA PRO A 410 37.01 -56.71 -25.92
C PRO A 410 38.23 -57.22 -25.14
N ILE A 411 38.73 -56.40 -24.20
CA ILE A 411 39.62 -56.86 -23.15
C ILE A 411 38.80 -57.76 -22.23
N THR A 412 38.72 -59.03 -22.63
CA THR A 412 38.32 -60.14 -21.76
C THR A 412 39.16 -60.08 -20.48
N PRO A 413 38.55 -60.14 -19.28
CA PRO A 413 39.30 -60.28 -18.05
C PRO A 413 39.89 -61.70 -18.04
N SER A 414 41.16 -61.81 -18.42
CA SER A 414 41.96 -63.02 -18.23
C SER A 414 42.03 -63.34 -16.73
N GLY A 415 41.67 -64.57 -16.40
CA GLY A 415 41.64 -65.10 -15.04
C GLY A 415 42.98 -65.03 -14.30
N PRO A 416 42.97 -65.31 -12.98
CA PRO A 416 44.00 -64.90 -12.04
C PRO A 416 45.30 -65.71 -12.21
N LYS A 417 46.45 -65.03 -12.21
CA LYS A 417 47.76 -65.65 -12.01
C LYS A 417 48.14 -65.64 -10.52
N PRO A 418 48.79 -66.71 -10.00
CA PRO A 418 48.69 -67.12 -8.61
C PRO A 418 49.60 -66.34 -7.64
N THR A 419 49.11 -66.24 -6.39
CA THR A 419 49.79 -65.63 -5.24
C THR A 419 50.81 -66.57 -4.60
N LYS A 420 51.87 -65.93 -4.09
CA LYS A 420 53.03 -66.40 -3.32
C LYS A 420 52.85 -67.60 -2.37
N ARG A 421 53.84 -68.49 -2.44
CA ARG A 421 54.58 -69.23 -1.39
C ARG A 421 53.87 -69.76 -0.13
N GLN A 422 54.03 -71.08 0.00
CA GLN A 422 54.41 -71.88 1.18
C GLN A 422 53.42 -72.09 2.34
N ARG A 423 52.93 -73.34 2.39
CA ARG A 423 52.78 -74.24 3.55
C ARG A 423 53.62 -73.81 4.77
N GLU A 424 53.18 -73.96 6.03
CA GLU A 424 52.70 -75.22 6.61
C GLU A 424 52.03 -75.03 8.01
N THR A 425 50.95 -75.79 8.24
CA THR A 425 50.47 -76.52 9.47
C THR A 425 50.27 -75.77 10.80
N SER A 426 49.05 -75.65 11.35
CA SER A 426 48.16 -76.67 11.97
C SER A 426 48.67 -77.27 13.30
N SER A 427 48.00 -76.96 14.42
CA SER A 427 47.15 -77.93 15.14
C SER A 427 46.47 -77.35 16.41
N ALA A 428 45.29 -77.92 16.69
CA ALA A 428 44.59 -78.11 17.98
C ALA A 428 43.60 -77.06 18.55
N ILE A 429 42.38 -77.57 18.81
CA ILE A 429 41.16 -77.08 19.51
C ILE A 429 41.25 -77.65 20.98
N PRO A 430 40.67 -77.12 22.10
CA PRO A 430 39.24 -76.79 22.33
C PRO A 430 38.84 -75.70 23.37
N VAL A 431 37.51 -75.47 23.46
CA VAL A 431 36.69 -74.60 24.35
C VAL A 431 36.44 -75.27 25.76
N PRO A 432 35.59 -74.80 26.72
CA PRO A 432 35.27 -73.50 27.40
C PRO A 432 35.34 -73.57 28.98
N ARG A 433 35.13 -72.44 29.72
CA ARG A 433 34.22 -72.30 30.93
C ARG A 433 34.42 -71.02 31.80
N LEU A 434 33.27 -70.37 32.09
CA LEU A 434 32.70 -69.83 33.36
C LEU A 434 33.50 -69.04 34.45
N ARG A 435 32.86 -67.91 34.84
CA ARG A 435 32.59 -67.31 36.19
C ARG A 435 33.63 -66.44 36.95
N ASP A 436 33.20 -65.19 37.17
CA ASP A 436 33.09 -64.36 38.40
C ASP A 436 34.21 -64.31 39.47
N SER A 437 34.58 -63.07 39.83
CA SER A 437 34.75 -62.50 41.21
C SER A 437 35.18 -61.01 41.10
N ALA A 438 34.34 -60.02 41.48
CA ALA A 438 34.32 -59.28 42.78
C ALA A 438 35.54 -58.33 43.02
N LEU A 439 35.49 -57.09 43.55
CA LEU A 439 34.50 -56.23 44.23
C LEU A 439 35.15 -54.83 44.52
N LYS A 440 34.32 -53.83 44.87
CA LYS A 440 34.54 -52.46 45.47
C LYS A 440 34.55 -51.31 44.44
N GLY A 441 33.59 -50.36 44.40
CA GLY A 441 33.01 -49.49 45.45
C GLY A 441 33.72 -48.13 45.35
N THR A 442 33.15 -46.94 45.12
CA THR A 442 31.90 -46.25 45.51
C THR A 442 31.80 -44.92 44.68
N PRO A 443 30.64 -44.21 44.64
CA PRO A 443 30.45 -42.99 43.83
C PRO A 443 30.46 -41.69 44.66
N ARG A 444 30.59 -40.53 43.97
CA ARG A 444 30.17 -39.13 44.30
C ARG A 444 30.96 -38.19 43.35
N CYS A 445 30.45 -37.10 42.77
CA CYS A 445 29.18 -36.38 42.74
C CYS A 445 29.07 -35.73 41.35
#